data_AF-A0A1M6C737-F1
#
_entry.id   AF-A0A1M6C737-F1
#
_cell.length_a   1.000
_cell.length_b   1.000
_cell.length_c   1.000
_cell.angle_alpha   90.00
_cell.angle_beta   90.00
_cell.angle_gamma   90.00
#
_symmetry.space_group_name_H-M   'P 1'
#
loop_
_entity.id
_entity.type
_entity.pdbx_description
1 polymer ?
#
loop_
_entity_poly.entity_id
_entity_poly.type
_entity_poly.pdbx_seq_one_letter_code
_entity_poly.pdbx_strand_id
1 'polypeptide(L)'
;MDRRNKVFSNIAIGAIVIIITLVLFFVGFEKVEKTNLDYLALMFILVSETALFGGLILLIINEAPMSGIIIRSGIISTLSIYWLLTIITYLIYKNAYKDSLGGFVAVQLILLALAAIISISLFMAASNVHASNTKIESSRVLLQDSENMVFNLKNQKAYALHKDSLDRLYETIKYSDKVASDSSIDERIKEHIVNLSNNLREKHEDKEAINECIENIITLVKERNMAVHTAKRGGL
;
A
#
# COMPACT_ATOMS: atom_id res chain seq x y z
N MET A 1 -1.07 -20.28 -3.66
CA MET A 1 -2.36 -20.44 -2.98
C MET A 1 -3.26 -19.29 -3.41
N ASP A 2 -4.33 -19.58 -4.16
CA ASP A 2 -5.19 -18.55 -4.75
C ASP A 2 -5.87 -17.67 -3.70
N ARG A 3 -6.13 -16.41 -4.05
CA ARG A 3 -6.82 -15.42 -3.19
C ARG A 3 -8.15 -15.96 -2.66
N ARG A 4 -8.90 -16.71 -3.48
CA ARG A 4 -10.13 -17.40 -3.08
C ARG A 4 -9.88 -18.43 -1.98
N ASN A 5 -8.80 -19.20 -2.08
CA ASN A 5 -8.44 -20.22 -1.08
C ASN A 5 -8.00 -19.57 0.24
N LYS A 6 -7.30 -18.43 0.19
CA LYS A 6 -6.95 -17.64 1.40
C LYS A 6 -8.20 -17.11 2.11
N VAL A 7 -9.12 -16.49 1.37
CA VAL A 7 -10.38 -15.96 1.92
C VAL A 7 -11.21 -17.11 2.51
N PHE A 8 -11.36 -18.21 1.78
CA PHE A 8 -12.10 -19.38 2.26
C PHE A 8 -11.50 -19.97 3.53
N SER A 9 -10.16 -20.10 3.58
CA SER A 9 -9.45 -20.58 4.77
C SER A 9 -9.70 -19.70 5.99
N ASN A 10 -9.66 -18.37 5.83
CA ASN A 10 -9.93 -17.43 6.93
C ASN A 10 -11.39 -17.47 7.38
N ILE A 11 -12.35 -17.62 6.47
CA ILE A 11 -13.75 -17.80 6.83
C ILE A 11 -13.94 -19.09 7.63
N ALA A 12 -13.34 -20.19 7.19
CA ALA A 12 -13.42 -21.47 7.89
C ALA A 12 -12.80 -21.39 9.30
N ILE A 13 -11.62 -20.79 9.44
CA ILE A 13 -10.98 -20.57 10.74
C ILE A 13 -11.85 -19.69 11.64
N GLY A 14 -12.37 -18.58 11.11
CA GLY A 14 -13.25 -17.68 11.87
C GLY A 14 -14.54 -18.36 12.33
N ALA A 15 -15.17 -19.16 11.47
CA ALA A 15 -16.34 -19.94 11.83
C ALA A 15 -16.05 -20.96 12.93
N ILE A 16 -14.91 -21.66 12.85
CA ILE A 16 -14.48 -22.60 13.89
C ILE A 16 -14.29 -21.88 15.23
N VAL A 17 -13.62 -20.72 15.23
CA VAL A 17 -13.41 -19.94 16.46
C VAL A 17 -14.74 -19.50 17.08
N ILE A 18 -15.67 -18.97 16.28
CA ILE A 18 -17.01 -18.57 16.75
C ILE A 18 -17.76 -19.77 17.34
N ILE A 19 -17.73 -20.93 16.66
CA ILE A 19 -18.37 -22.15 17.16
C ILE A 19 -17.76 -22.58 18.49
N ILE A 20 -16.42 -22.56 18.61
CA ILE A 20 -15.73 -22.89 19.86
C ILE A 20 -16.14 -21.92 20.97
N THR A 21 -16.18 -20.61 20.69
CA THR A 21 -16.61 -19.60 21.66
C THR A 21 -18.04 -19.83 22.15
N LEU A 22 -18.96 -20.17 21.24
CA LEU A 22 -20.34 -20.53 21.60
C LEU A 22 -20.40 -21.82 22.43
N VAL A 23 -19.67 -22.87 22.03
CA VAL A 23 -19.62 -24.13 22.78
C VAL A 23 -19.05 -23.91 24.18
N LEU A 24 -17.95 -23.16 24.31
CA LEU A 24 -17.36 -22.81 25.61
C LEU A 24 -18.34 -22.03 26.48
N PHE A 25 -19.11 -21.11 25.90
CA PHE A 25 -20.11 -20.36 26.64
C PHE A 25 -21.26 -21.25 27.12
N PHE A 26 -21.81 -22.13 26.27
CA PHE A 26 -22.97 -22.97 26.61
C PHE A 26 -22.62 -24.19 27.47
N VAL A 27 -21.47 -24.82 27.23
CA VAL A 27 -21.07 -26.09 27.88
C VAL A 27 -20.11 -25.85 29.05
N GLY A 28 -19.26 -24.83 28.97
CA GLY A 28 -18.13 -24.66 29.91
C GLY A 28 -18.50 -24.28 31.34
N PHE A 29 -19.75 -23.87 31.61
CA PHE A 29 -20.17 -23.34 32.91
C PHE A 29 -21.55 -23.87 33.34
N GLU A 30 -21.73 -25.19 33.38
CA GLU A 30 -23.00 -25.82 33.81
C GLU A 30 -23.38 -25.59 35.29
N LYS A 31 -22.50 -25.02 36.13
CA LYS A 31 -22.69 -24.94 37.58
C LYS A 31 -23.05 -23.56 38.15
N VAL A 32 -23.10 -22.50 37.33
CA VAL A 32 -23.39 -21.13 37.80
C VAL A 32 -24.48 -20.54 36.90
N GLU A 33 -25.55 -20.02 37.49
CA GLU A 33 -26.58 -19.28 36.74
C GLU A 33 -25.92 -18.13 35.98
N LYS A 34 -26.11 -18.10 34.66
CA LYS A 34 -25.54 -17.09 33.79
C LYS A 34 -26.19 -15.74 34.07
N THR A 35 -25.39 -14.73 34.35
CA THR A 35 -25.90 -13.38 34.61
C THR A 35 -26.05 -12.59 33.32
N ASN A 36 -26.75 -11.46 33.37
CA ASN A 36 -26.86 -10.56 32.22
C ASN A 36 -25.49 -10.09 31.70
N LEU A 37 -24.48 -10.04 32.58
CA LEU A 37 -23.12 -9.66 32.19
C LEU A 37 -22.49 -10.73 31.30
N ASP A 38 -22.72 -12.01 31.57
CA ASP A 38 -22.19 -13.12 30.77
C ASP A 38 -22.73 -13.07 29.32
N TYR A 39 -24.03 -12.83 29.13
CA TYR A 39 -24.63 -12.72 27.80
C TYR A 39 -24.12 -11.49 27.03
N LEU A 40 -23.97 -10.37 27.73
CA LEU A 40 -23.45 -9.15 27.14
C LEU A 40 -21.96 -9.29 26.76
N ALA A 41 -21.18 -9.95 27.61
CA ALA A 41 -19.79 -10.25 27.32
C ALA A 41 -19.63 -11.17 26.11
N LEU A 42 -20.48 -12.19 25.99
CA LEU A 42 -20.53 -13.03 24.79
C LEU A 42 -20.78 -12.19 23.54
N MET A 43 -21.72 -11.25 23.58
CA MET A 43 -22.02 -10.37 22.45
C MET A 43 -20.78 -9.55 22.03
N PHE A 44 -20.09 -8.91 22.97
CA PHE A 44 -18.87 -8.15 22.66
C PHE A 44 -17.71 -9.02 22.17
N ILE A 45 -17.57 -10.24 22.69
CA ILE A 45 -16.57 -11.20 22.20
C ILE A 45 -16.88 -11.62 20.75
N LEU A 46 -18.15 -11.92 20.43
CA LEU A 46 -18.55 -12.26 19.06
C LEU A 46 -18.35 -11.08 18.09
N VAL A 47 -18.62 -9.86 18.54
CA VAL A 47 -18.34 -8.64 17.76
C VAL A 47 -16.84 -8.50 17.51
N SER A 48 -15.99 -8.72 18.53
CA SER A 48 -14.53 -8.59 18.36
C SER A 48 -13.94 -9.69 17.49
N GLU A 49 -14.43 -10.93 17.58
CA GLU A 49 -14.08 -12.02 16.67
C GLU A 49 -14.47 -11.69 15.23
N THR A 50 -15.71 -11.23 15.02
CA THR A 50 -16.19 -10.83 13.70
C THR A 50 -15.37 -9.67 13.14
N ALA A 51 -15.01 -8.69 13.97
CA ALA A 51 -14.14 -7.58 13.57
C ALA A 51 -12.74 -8.07 13.18
N LEU A 52 -12.16 -9.00 13.94
CA LEU A 52 -10.85 -9.59 13.66
C LEU A 52 -10.84 -10.35 12.32
N PHE A 53 -11.74 -11.31 12.15
CA PHE A 53 -11.80 -12.12 10.93
C PHE A 53 -12.32 -11.33 9.72
N GLY A 54 -13.29 -10.45 9.91
CA GLY A 54 -13.78 -9.53 8.89
C GLY A 54 -12.68 -8.58 8.42
N GLY A 55 -11.91 -8.01 9.35
CA GLY A 55 -10.75 -7.18 9.04
C GLY A 55 -9.68 -7.92 8.25
N LEU A 56 -9.35 -9.15 8.64
CA LEU A 56 -8.43 -10.01 7.90
C LEU A 56 -8.89 -10.29 6.47
N ILE A 57 -10.18 -10.57 6.26
CA ILE A 57 -10.75 -10.80 4.93
C ILE A 57 -10.66 -9.53 4.09
N LEU A 58 -11.02 -8.36 4.64
CA LEU A 58 -10.90 -7.09 3.93
C LEU A 58 -9.46 -6.80 3.49
N LEU A 59 -8.47 -7.12 4.33
CA LEU A 59 -7.05 -6.95 3.98
C LEU A 59 -6.58 -7.89 2.85
N ILE A 60 -7.09 -9.13 2.80
CA ILE A 60 -6.79 -10.08 1.71
C ILE A 60 -7.48 -9.67 0.41
N ILE A 61 -8.69 -9.11 0.51
CA ILE A 61 -9.40 -8.59 -0.66
C ILE A 61 -8.67 -7.36 -1.21
N ASN A 62 -8.21 -6.45 -0.35
CA ASN A 62 -7.51 -5.24 -0.77
C ASN A 62 -5.99 -5.47 -0.92
N GLU A 63 -5.58 -6.57 -1.57
CA GLU A 63 -4.19 -6.93 -1.81
C GLU A 63 -3.48 -5.94 -2.78
N ALA A 64 -3.19 -4.72 -2.31
CA ALA A 64 -2.24 -3.82 -2.97
C ALA A 64 -0.79 -4.33 -2.76
N PRO A 65 0.04 -4.38 -3.80
CA PRO A 65 1.40 -4.91 -3.71
C PRO A 65 2.35 -3.90 -3.03
N MET A 66 3.22 -4.42 -2.17
CA MET A 66 4.45 -3.81 -1.63
C MET A 66 4.42 -2.78 -0.48
N SER A 67 3.47 -1.86 -0.32
CA SER A 67 3.46 -0.97 0.89
C SER A 67 2.63 -1.50 2.06
N GLY A 68 1.85 -2.56 1.84
CA GLY A 68 0.84 -3.01 2.79
C GLY A 68 1.34 -3.82 3.98
N ILE A 69 2.60 -4.27 4.04
CA ILE A 69 3.00 -5.26 5.09
C ILE A 69 2.99 -4.65 6.49
N ILE A 70 3.63 -3.49 6.69
CA ILE A 70 3.68 -2.81 8.00
C ILE A 70 2.27 -2.44 8.45
N ILE A 71 1.47 -1.91 7.53
CA ILE A 71 0.13 -1.40 7.84
C ILE A 71 -0.87 -2.54 8.06
N ARG A 72 -0.77 -3.63 7.28
CA ARG A 72 -1.53 -4.87 7.52
C ARG A 72 -1.17 -5.46 8.87
N SER A 73 0.12 -5.52 9.19
CA SER A 73 0.57 -6.00 10.51
C SER A 73 0.01 -5.12 11.62
N GLY A 74 -0.07 -3.80 11.43
CA GLY A 74 -0.66 -2.87 12.38
C GLY A 74 -2.17 -3.03 12.58
N ILE A 75 -2.93 -3.25 11.50
CA ILE A 75 -4.38 -3.49 11.60
C ILE A 75 -4.65 -4.83 12.29
N ILE A 76 -3.91 -5.88 11.91
CA ILE A 76 -4.05 -7.21 12.49
C ILE A 76 -3.68 -7.19 13.98
N SER A 77 -2.58 -6.54 14.35
CA SER A 77 -2.18 -6.42 15.75
C SER A 77 -3.22 -5.63 16.56
N THR A 78 -3.74 -4.51 16.03
CA THR A 78 -4.77 -3.70 16.70
C THR A 78 -6.04 -4.53 16.97
N LEU A 79 -6.54 -5.26 15.97
CA LEU A 79 -7.73 -6.10 16.11
C LEU A 79 -7.48 -7.27 17.08
N SER A 80 -6.28 -7.84 17.09
CA SER A 80 -5.91 -8.93 17.99
C SER A 80 -5.80 -8.46 19.44
N ILE A 81 -5.22 -7.27 19.66
CA ILE A 81 -5.16 -6.62 20.97
C ILE A 81 -6.57 -6.28 21.45
N TYR A 82 -7.43 -5.77 20.58
CA TYR A 82 -8.82 -5.49 20.91
C TYR A 82 -9.57 -6.75 21.38
N TRP A 83 -9.50 -7.85 20.62
CA TRP A 83 -10.09 -9.14 20.99
C TRP A 83 -9.59 -9.63 22.35
N LEU A 84 -8.28 -9.56 22.59
CA LEU A 84 -7.66 -9.98 23.84
C LEU A 84 -8.10 -9.09 25.03
N LEU A 85 -8.15 -7.77 24.84
CA LEU A 85 -8.62 -6.82 25.86
C LEU A 85 -10.10 -7.01 26.19
N THR A 86 -10.94 -7.35 25.21
CA THR A 86 -12.36 -7.67 25.46
C THR A 86 -12.52 -8.86 26.40
N ILE A 87 -11.71 -9.92 26.21
CA ILE A 87 -11.70 -11.10 27.10
C ILE A 87 -11.19 -10.74 28.49
N ILE A 88 -10.08 -10.01 28.59
CA ILE A 88 -9.51 -9.58 29.88
C ILE A 88 -10.51 -8.72 30.65
N THR A 89 -11.17 -7.79 29.97
CA THR A 89 -12.15 -6.88 30.60
C THR A 89 -13.31 -7.68 31.19
N TYR A 90 -13.80 -8.70 30.49
CA TYR A 90 -14.82 -9.60 31.03
C TYR A 90 -14.35 -10.30 32.32
N LEU A 91 -13.15 -10.88 32.34
CA LEU A 91 -12.60 -11.55 33.51
C LEU A 91 -12.45 -10.61 34.71
N ILE A 92 -12.02 -9.37 34.47
CA ILE A 92 -11.88 -8.35 35.52
C ILE A 92 -13.25 -7.98 36.09
N TYR A 93 -14.23 -7.68 35.24
CA TYR A 93 -15.56 -7.25 35.72
C TYR A 93 -16.30 -8.36 36.45
N LYS A 94 -16.15 -9.61 36.01
CA LYS A 94 -16.73 -10.79 36.67
C LYS A 94 -16.14 -11.03 38.06
N ASN A 95 -14.82 -10.91 38.22
CA ASN A 95 -14.15 -11.25 39.47
C ASN A 95 -14.02 -10.08 40.46
N ALA A 96 -13.77 -8.86 39.97
CA ALA A 96 -13.42 -7.71 40.82
C ALA A 96 -14.60 -6.75 41.07
N TYR A 97 -15.51 -6.59 40.11
CA TYR A 97 -16.53 -5.52 40.13
C TYR A 97 -17.97 -6.00 40.32
N LYS A 98 -18.17 -7.27 40.71
CA LYS A 98 -19.48 -7.86 41.10
C LYS A 98 -20.63 -7.46 40.15
N ASP A 99 -20.46 -7.69 38.85
CA ASP A 99 -21.49 -7.44 37.83
C ASP A 99 -21.94 -5.97 37.64
N SER A 100 -21.02 -5.01 37.76
CA SER A 100 -21.26 -3.64 37.29
C SER A 100 -21.42 -3.57 35.76
N LEU A 101 -22.64 -3.81 35.28
CA LEU A 101 -23.02 -3.83 33.86
C LEU A 101 -22.68 -2.53 33.14
N GLY A 102 -23.01 -1.39 33.75
CA GLY A 102 -22.78 -0.08 33.13
C GLY A 102 -21.31 0.21 32.87
N GLY A 103 -20.44 -0.11 33.84
CA GLY A 103 -19.00 0.05 33.69
C GLY A 103 -18.43 -0.86 32.60
N PHE A 104 -18.90 -2.12 32.56
CA PHE A 104 -18.47 -3.08 31.54
C PHE A 104 -18.82 -2.59 30.12
N VAL A 105 -20.07 -2.18 29.89
CA VAL A 105 -20.51 -1.63 28.58
C VAL A 105 -19.67 -0.42 28.20
N ALA A 106 -19.47 0.52 29.13
CA ALA A 106 -18.72 1.74 28.86
C ALA A 106 -17.28 1.43 28.41
N VAL A 107 -16.59 0.52 29.12
CA VAL A 107 -15.22 0.12 28.74
C VAL A 107 -15.19 -0.57 27.37
N GLN A 108 -16.14 -1.48 27.08
CA GLN A 108 -16.18 -2.15 25.79
C GLN A 108 -16.42 -1.19 24.62
N LEU A 109 -17.31 -0.20 24.81
CA LEU A 109 -17.55 0.84 23.81
C LEU A 109 -16.31 1.72 23.58
N ILE A 110 -15.58 2.07 24.64
CA ILE A 110 -14.33 2.82 24.53
C ILE A 110 -13.27 2.00 23.78
N LEU A 111 -13.11 0.71 24.12
CA LEU A 111 -12.17 -0.18 23.44
C LEU A 111 -12.51 -0.34 21.95
N LEU A 112 -13.80 -0.51 21.62
CA LEU A 112 -14.29 -0.58 20.24
C LEU A 112 -13.96 0.72 19.48
N ALA A 113 -14.25 1.88 20.08
CA ALA A 113 -13.98 3.18 19.47
C ALA A 113 -12.49 3.39 19.20
N LEU A 114 -11.62 3.05 20.16
CA LEU A 114 -10.17 3.15 20.00
C LEU A 114 -9.66 2.23 18.88
N ALA A 115 -10.10 0.97 18.88
CA ALA A 115 -9.73 0.01 17.84
C ALA A 115 -10.15 0.49 16.44
N ALA A 116 -11.37 1.06 16.33
CA ALA A 116 -11.88 1.62 15.08
C ALA A 116 -11.05 2.82 14.61
N ILE A 117 -10.77 3.79 15.50
CA ILE A 117 -9.97 4.98 15.18
C ILE A 117 -8.58 4.57 14.68
N ILE A 118 -7.88 3.71 15.42
CA ILE A 118 -6.53 3.25 15.04
C ILE A 118 -6.57 2.53 13.68
N SER A 119 -7.55 1.64 13.48
CA SER A 119 -7.69 0.89 12.23
C SER A 119 -7.96 1.80 11.04
N ILE A 120 -8.83 2.80 11.20
CA ILE A 120 -9.14 3.79 10.17
C ILE A 120 -7.91 4.66 9.85
N SER A 121 -7.18 5.14 10.87
CA SER A 121 -5.96 5.93 10.67
C SER A 121 -4.90 5.14 9.92
N LEU A 122 -4.68 3.87 10.29
CA LEU A 122 -3.78 2.97 9.58
C LEU A 122 -4.23 2.74 8.13
N PHE A 123 -5.53 2.54 7.89
CA PHE A 123 -6.07 2.35 6.55
C PHE A 123 -5.87 3.58 5.64
N MET A 124 -6.09 4.80 6.16
CA MET A 124 -5.83 6.04 5.42
C MET A 124 -4.34 6.18 5.09
N ALA A 125 -3.46 5.92 6.05
CA ALA A 125 -2.03 5.91 5.82
C ALA A 125 -1.63 4.91 4.72
N ALA A 126 -2.24 3.72 4.71
CA ALA A 126 -1.99 2.71 3.67
C ALA A 126 -2.38 3.20 2.27
N SER A 127 -3.53 3.85 2.15
CA SER A 127 -4.01 4.38 0.88
C SER A 127 -3.04 5.44 0.32
N ASN A 128 -2.55 6.33 1.19
CA ASN A 128 -1.61 7.38 0.79
C ASN A 128 -0.25 6.80 0.38
N VAL A 129 0.31 5.85 1.14
CA VAL A 129 1.58 5.21 0.79
C VAL A 129 1.44 4.40 -0.50
N HIS A 130 0.32 3.71 -0.71
CA HIS A 130 0.08 2.97 -1.95
C HIS A 130 0.00 3.89 -3.17
N ALA A 131 -0.70 5.03 -3.05
CA ALA A 131 -0.76 6.03 -4.12
C ALA A 131 0.64 6.59 -4.45
N SER A 132 1.45 6.86 -3.43
CA SER A 132 2.84 7.31 -3.59
C SER A 132 3.70 6.26 -4.29
N ASN A 133 3.66 5.01 -3.82
CA ASN A 133 4.42 3.91 -4.43
C ASN A 133 4.02 3.64 -5.87
N THR A 134 2.72 3.75 -6.20
CA THR A 134 2.24 3.56 -7.57
C THR A 134 2.80 4.64 -8.50
N LYS A 135 2.85 5.90 -8.04
CA LYS A 135 3.48 7.00 -8.79
C LYS A 135 4.98 6.77 -8.99
N ILE A 136 5.69 6.31 -7.97
CA ILE A 136 7.12 6.00 -8.07
C ILE A 136 7.35 4.86 -9.07
N GLU A 137 6.55 3.80 -9.01
CA GLU A 137 6.68 2.67 -9.93
C GLU A 137 6.33 3.08 -11.37
N SER A 138 5.29 3.89 -11.59
CA SER A 138 4.99 4.41 -12.93
C SER A 138 6.12 5.28 -13.47
N SER A 139 6.67 6.18 -12.65
CA SER A 139 7.83 7.02 -13.02
C SER A 139 9.04 6.16 -13.42
N ARG A 140 9.32 5.11 -12.63
CA ARG A 140 10.40 4.16 -12.90
C ARG A 140 10.21 3.45 -14.25
N VAL A 141 8.99 2.97 -14.52
CA VAL A 141 8.67 2.30 -15.79
C VAL A 141 8.84 3.27 -16.97
N LEU A 142 8.35 4.51 -16.87
CA LEU A 142 8.46 5.51 -17.93
C LEU A 142 9.92 5.84 -18.27
N LEU A 143 10.77 6.02 -17.25
CA LEU A 143 12.20 6.29 -17.47
C LEU A 143 12.95 5.07 -18.02
N GLN A 144 12.57 3.86 -17.60
CA GLN A 144 13.16 2.63 -18.13
C GLN A 144 12.76 2.38 -19.59
N ASP A 145 11.49 2.64 -19.96
CA ASP A 145 11.04 2.63 -21.36
C ASP A 145 11.84 3.62 -22.20
N SER A 146 12.02 4.84 -21.67
CA SER A 146 12.77 5.92 -22.32
C SER A 146 14.24 5.53 -22.55
N GLU A 147 14.89 4.96 -21.53
CA GLU A 147 16.25 4.42 -21.63
C GLU A 147 16.36 3.35 -22.72
N ASN A 148 15.44 2.38 -22.72
CA ASN A 148 15.42 1.30 -23.72
C ASN A 148 15.24 1.86 -25.14
N MET A 149 14.39 2.88 -25.31
CA MET A 149 14.17 3.52 -26.60
C MET A 149 15.43 4.22 -27.11
N VAL A 150 16.09 5.02 -26.26
CA VAL A 150 17.35 5.70 -26.63
C VAL A 150 18.48 4.69 -26.88
N PHE A 151 18.57 3.62 -26.09
CA PHE A 151 19.50 2.52 -26.33
C PHE A 151 19.30 1.87 -27.70
N ASN A 152 18.05 1.67 -28.11
CA ASN A 152 17.75 1.13 -29.43
C ASN A 152 18.12 2.12 -30.54
N LEU A 153 17.87 3.42 -30.36
CA LEU A 153 18.22 4.45 -31.34
C LEU A 153 19.74 4.55 -31.52
N LYS A 154 20.52 4.62 -30.44
CA LYS A 154 21.99 4.82 -30.51
C LYS A 154 22.73 3.65 -31.18
N ASN A 155 22.14 2.46 -31.16
CA ASN A 155 22.73 1.25 -31.74
C ASN A 155 22.33 1.03 -33.22
N GLN A 156 21.45 1.85 -33.78
CA GLN A 156 21.07 1.76 -35.19
C GLN A 156 22.12 2.43 -36.09
N LYS A 157 22.65 1.66 -37.05
CA LYS A 157 23.62 2.15 -38.04
C LYS A 157 23.10 3.35 -38.85
N ALA A 158 21.78 3.41 -39.05
CA ALA A 158 21.11 4.50 -39.76
C ALA A 158 21.28 5.87 -39.10
N TYR A 159 21.57 5.91 -37.79
CA TYR A 159 21.68 7.15 -37.01
C TYR A 159 23.11 7.44 -36.56
N ALA A 160 24.11 6.89 -37.25
CA ALA A 160 25.52 7.07 -36.92
C ALA A 160 25.95 8.54 -36.83
N LEU A 161 25.31 9.44 -37.61
CA LEU A 161 25.56 10.88 -37.59
C LEU A 161 25.20 11.58 -36.27
N HIS A 162 24.34 10.97 -35.46
CA HIS A 162 23.84 11.48 -34.17
C HIS A 162 24.34 10.66 -32.98
N LYS A 163 25.25 9.72 -33.21
CA LYS A 163 25.66 8.73 -32.22
C LYS A 163 26.16 9.38 -30.91
N ASP A 164 27.01 10.39 -31.02
CA ASP A 164 27.58 11.07 -29.84
C ASP A 164 26.50 11.77 -29.00
N SER A 165 25.54 12.42 -29.65
CA SER A 165 24.40 13.07 -28.99
C SER A 165 23.48 12.03 -28.31
N LEU A 166 23.19 10.92 -28.99
CA LEU A 166 22.38 9.83 -28.47
C LEU A 166 23.07 9.08 -27.31
N ASP A 167 24.39 8.90 -27.36
CA ASP A 167 25.17 8.33 -26.26
C ASP A 167 25.14 9.25 -25.02
N ARG A 168 25.26 10.57 -25.21
CA ARG A 168 25.09 11.54 -24.11
C ARG A 168 23.69 11.48 -23.50
N LEU A 169 22.65 11.43 -24.33
CA LEU A 169 21.26 11.31 -23.87
C LEU A 169 21.05 10.01 -23.09
N TYR A 170 21.55 8.90 -23.60
CA TYR A 170 21.47 7.59 -22.96
C TYR A 170 22.12 7.60 -21.58
N GLU A 171 23.37 8.06 -21.46
CA GLU A 171 24.06 8.09 -20.15
C GLU A 171 23.35 9.05 -19.18
N THR A 172 22.77 10.15 -19.66
CA THR A 172 22.00 11.10 -18.84
C THR A 172 20.75 10.44 -18.25
N ILE A 173 20.01 9.63 -19.02
CA ILE A 173 18.84 8.88 -18.54
C ILE A 173 19.27 7.72 -17.63
N LYS A 174 20.31 6.97 -18.01
CA LYS A 174 20.80 5.79 -17.28
C LYS A 174 21.23 6.14 -15.85
N TYR A 175 21.92 7.26 -15.66
CA TYR A 175 22.34 7.75 -14.33
C TYR A 175 21.32 8.69 -13.68
N SER A 176 20.13 8.84 -14.26
CA SER A 176 19.04 9.57 -13.59
C SER A 176 18.46 8.73 -12.44
N ASP A 177 17.96 9.43 -11.43
CA ASP A 177 17.39 8.78 -10.26
C ASP A 177 15.96 8.27 -10.52
N LYS A 178 15.83 6.98 -10.85
CA LYS A 178 14.54 6.38 -11.22
C LYS A 178 13.55 6.20 -10.06
N VAL A 179 13.92 6.56 -8.83
CA VAL A 179 13.11 6.28 -7.62
C VAL A 179 12.24 7.47 -7.22
N ALA A 180 12.36 8.60 -7.91
CA ALA A 180 11.63 9.81 -7.56
C ALA A 180 10.32 9.99 -8.31
N SER A 181 9.34 10.58 -7.64
CA SER A 181 7.99 10.81 -8.15
C SER A 181 7.86 12.21 -8.77
N ASP A 182 8.05 12.31 -10.08
CA ASP A 182 7.55 13.45 -10.87
C ASP A 182 6.98 12.93 -12.20
N SER A 183 5.77 12.39 -12.12
CA SER A 183 5.12 11.76 -13.27
C SER A 183 4.92 12.73 -14.44
N SER A 184 4.78 14.03 -14.16
CA SER A 184 4.52 15.03 -15.19
C SER A 184 5.74 15.30 -16.08
N ILE A 185 6.94 15.38 -15.49
CA ILE A 185 8.16 15.57 -16.27
C ILE A 185 8.58 14.25 -16.93
N ASP A 186 8.37 13.11 -16.27
CA ASP A 186 8.67 11.79 -16.83
C ASP A 186 7.80 11.49 -18.08
N GLU A 187 6.53 11.89 -18.09
CA GLU A 187 5.66 11.81 -19.27
C GLU A 187 6.16 12.69 -20.42
N ARG A 188 6.54 13.94 -20.14
CA ARG A 188 7.11 14.86 -21.14
C ARG A 188 8.40 14.31 -21.74
N ILE A 189 9.30 13.76 -20.91
CA ILE A 189 10.53 13.12 -21.38
C ILE A 189 10.20 11.98 -22.35
N LYS A 190 9.25 11.10 -21.99
CA LYS A 190 8.82 10.00 -22.86
C LYS A 190 8.24 10.50 -24.18
N GLU A 191 7.37 11.51 -24.14
CA GLU A 191 6.77 12.12 -25.34
C GLU A 191 7.84 12.67 -26.29
N HIS A 192 8.81 13.43 -25.76
CA HIS A 192 9.89 13.97 -26.58
C HIS A 192 10.79 12.87 -27.17
N ILE A 193 11.04 11.77 -26.46
CA ILE A 193 11.82 10.63 -26.97
C ILE A 193 11.05 9.88 -28.06
N VAL A 194 9.72 9.73 -27.91
CA VAL A 194 8.86 9.15 -28.96
C VAL A 194 8.89 10.03 -30.21
N ASN A 195 8.77 11.35 -30.05
CA ASN A 195 8.85 12.30 -31.16
C ASN A 195 10.23 12.27 -31.84
N LEU A 196 11.32 12.20 -31.05
CA LEU A 196 12.67 12.01 -31.58
C LEU A 196 12.79 10.73 -32.41
N SER A 197 12.24 9.61 -31.91
CA SER A 197 12.22 8.33 -32.64
C SER A 197 11.46 8.43 -33.95
N ASN A 198 10.35 9.16 -34.00
CA ASN A 198 9.56 9.35 -35.23
C ASN A 198 10.29 10.25 -36.23
N ASN A 199 10.84 11.38 -35.78
CA ASN A 199 11.62 12.29 -36.62
C ASN A 199 12.84 11.61 -37.27
N LEU A 200 13.53 10.75 -36.52
CA LEU A 200 14.66 9.96 -37.03
C LEU A 200 14.23 8.93 -38.10
N ARG A 201 13.01 8.40 -38.01
CA ARG A 201 12.46 7.44 -38.99
C ARG A 201 11.96 8.10 -40.27
N GLU A 202 11.45 9.32 -40.17
CA GLU A 202 10.85 10.06 -41.29
C GLU A 202 11.88 10.67 -42.26
N LYS A 203 13.19 10.38 -42.10
CA LYS A 203 14.29 10.82 -43.00
C LYS A 203 14.42 12.33 -43.17
N HIS A 204 14.07 13.12 -42.16
CA HIS A 204 14.45 14.53 -42.13
C HIS A 204 15.92 14.65 -41.67
N GLU A 205 16.84 14.76 -42.62
CA GLU A 205 18.31 14.89 -42.42
C GLU A 205 18.74 16.28 -41.90
N ASP A 206 17.89 17.00 -41.17
CA ASP A 206 18.34 18.23 -40.50
C ASP A 206 19.09 17.85 -39.22
N LYS A 207 20.41 17.77 -39.37
CA LYS A 207 21.32 17.38 -38.29
C LYS A 207 21.19 18.32 -37.08
N GLU A 208 20.95 19.61 -37.32
CA GLU A 208 20.86 20.62 -36.27
C GLU A 208 19.55 20.47 -35.51
N ALA A 209 18.42 20.34 -36.20
CA ALA A 209 17.11 20.16 -35.57
C ALA A 209 17.02 18.90 -34.69
N ILE A 210 17.60 17.78 -35.15
CA ILE A 210 17.64 16.53 -34.36
C ILE A 210 18.52 16.70 -33.12
N ASN A 211 19.68 17.34 -33.25
CA ASN A 211 20.57 17.57 -32.11
C ASN A 211 19.96 18.54 -31.10
N GLU A 212 19.24 19.57 -31.56
CA GLU A 212 18.48 20.48 -30.70
C GLU A 212 17.39 19.72 -29.93
N CYS A 213 16.66 18.82 -30.59
CA CYS A 213 15.68 17.96 -29.94
C CYS A 213 16.32 17.09 -28.84
N ILE A 214 17.49 16.52 -29.11
CA ILE A 214 18.24 15.72 -28.12
C ILE A 214 18.69 16.58 -26.94
N GLU A 215 19.23 17.77 -27.15
CA GLU A 215 19.66 18.67 -26.07
C GLU A 215 18.47 19.18 -25.24
N ASN A 216 17.30 19.39 -25.86
CA ASN A 216 16.07 19.70 -25.13
C ASN A 216 15.67 18.55 -24.20
N ILE A 217 15.74 17.30 -24.65
CA ILE A 217 15.49 16.13 -23.78
C ILE A 217 16.52 16.06 -22.65
N ILE A 218 17.81 16.27 -22.94
CA ILE A 218 18.87 16.29 -21.91
C ILE A 218 18.57 17.35 -20.85
N THR A 219 18.12 18.53 -21.28
CA THR A 219 17.75 19.63 -20.38
C THR A 219 16.57 19.24 -19.50
N LEU A 220 15.52 18.63 -20.07
CA LEU A 220 14.38 18.13 -19.30
C LEU A 220 14.78 17.07 -18.26
N VAL A 221 15.68 16.14 -18.61
CA VAL A 221 16.18 15.14 -17.66
C VAL A 221 17.00 15.80 -16.54
N LYS A 222 17.77 16.84 -16.84
CA LYS A 222 18.51 17.61 -15.82
C LYS A 222 17.57 18.40 -14.90
N GLU A 223 16.58 19.09 -15.45
CA GLU A 223 15.55 19.80 -14.69
C GLU A 223 14.83 18.85 -13.73
N ARG A 224 14.42 17.68 -14.24
CA ARG A 224 13.83 16.60 -13.46
C ARG A 224 14.74 16.15 -12.33
N ASN A 225 16.02 15.89 -12.60
CA ASN A 225 16.99 15.51 -11.58
C ASN A 225 17.19 16.60 -10.52
N MET A 226 17.19 17.88 -10.91
CA MET A 226 17.27 19.01 -9.98
C MET A 226 16.01 19.12 -9.10
N ALA A 227 14.82 18.98 -9.69
CA ALA A 227 13.56 18.99 -8.96
C ALA A 227 13.52 17.86 -7.92
N VAL A 228 13.94 16.66 -8.33
CA VAL A 228 14.06 15.48 -7.46
C VAL A 228 15.07 15.69 -6.34
N HIS A 229 16.25 16.22 -6.67
CA HIS A 229 17.27 16.49 -5.66
C HIS A 229 16.82 17.57 -4.67
N THR A 230 16.05 18.56 -5.12
CA THR A 230 15.46 19.60 -4.28
C THR A 230 14.38 19.02 -3.37
N ALA A 231 13.50 18.16 -3.91
CA ALA A 231 12.48 17.46 -3.13
C ALA A 231 13.10 16.58 -2.03
N LYS A 232 14.25 15.93 -2.30
CA LYS A 232 14.98 15.15 -1.30
C LYS A 232 15.65 16.01 -0.22
N ARG A 233 16.14 17.20 -0.57
CA ARG A 233 16.81 18.13 0.36
C ARG A 233 15.86 18.94 1.21
N GLY A 234 14.65 19.22 0.70
CA GLY A 234 13.61 19.96 1.40
C GLY A 234 12.72 19.11 2.32
N GLY A 235 13.07 17.85 2.56
CA GLY A 235 12.26 16.91 3.34
C GLY A 235 12.11 17.30 4.81
N LEU A 236 11.00 17.98 5.10
CA LEU A 236 10.11 17.66 6.23
C LEU A 236 9.61 16.21 6.12
#